data_AF-A0A965E372-F1
#
_entry.id   AF-A0A965E372-F1
#
_cell.length_a   1.000
_cell.length_b   1.000
_cell.length_c   1.000
_cell.angle_alpha   90.00
_cell.angle_beta   90.00
_cell.angle_gamma   90.00
#
_symmetry.space_group_name_H-M   'P 1'
#
loop_
_entity.id
_entity.type
_entity.pdbx_description
1 polymer ?
#
loop_
_entity_poly.entity_id
_entity_poly.type
_entity_poly.pdbx_seq_one_letter_code
_entity_poly.pdbx_strand_id
1 'polypeptide(L)'
;VQANKITYEMARLELVRSAKNLPRLLPALEKWKKERDLITLESRKIQAQQGVAPLRKPSRHVPAVDDWLASFRATRMRYKFLVLEGPSCVGKTQFSSSLSPSNRFLEVDCSGCVEPDLRRYDALLHDVILFDEATCELVLRCKKLFQASLSTVILASSGTNCHSYQVWVYRKQLIVSSNRWSLELAQLSHPDREWLVANSVHVAVTSPLWIAD
;
A
#
# COMPACT_ATOMS: atom_id res chain seq x y z
N VAL A 1 -31.87 13.53 -17.66
CA VAL A 1 -32.14 13.33 -16.21
C VAL A 1 -31.62 14.56 -15.46
N GLN A 2 -32.49 15.33 -14.79
CA GLN A 2 -32.09 16.50 -14.00
C GLN A 2 -31.40 16.06 -12.71
N ALA A 3 -30.10 15.76 -12.75
CA ALA A 3 -29.30 15.52 -11.56
C ALA A 3 -29.03 16.84 -10.80
N ASN A 4 -28.95 16.78 -9.46
CA ASN A 4 -28.53 17.86 -8.54
C ASN A 4 -29.55 18.92 -8.05
N LYS A 5 -30.87 18.74 -8.19
CA LYS A 5 -31.85 19.69 -7.60
C LYS A 5 -32.20 19.46 -6.13
N ILE A 6 -31.98 18.26 -5.60
CA ILE A 6 -32.39 17.88 -4.24
C ILE A 6 -31.15 17.57 -3.41
N THR A 7 -30.99 18.26 -2.29
CA THR A 7 -29.93 17.99 -1.32
C THR A 7 -30.26 16.75 -0.49
N TYR A 8 -29.26 16.14 0.15
CA TYR A 8 -29.51 15.03 1.06
C TYR A 8 -30.54 15.40 2.15
N GLU A 9 -30.44 16.59 2.74
CA GLU A 9 -31.38 17.07 3.76
C GLU A 9 -32.80 17.20 3.22
N MET A 10 -32.96 17.74 2.00
CA MET A 10 -34.28 17.84 1.36
C MET A 10 -34.86 16.46 1.04
N ALA A 11 -34.04 15.52 0.56
CA ALA A 11 -34.47 14.15 0.28
C ALA A 11 -34.86 13.41 1.57
N ARG A 12 -34.09 13.56 2.64
CA ARG A 12 -34.38 12.96 3.95
C ARG A 12 -35.68 13.51 4.53
N LEU A 13 -35.86 14.83 4.49
CA LEU A 13 -37.07 15.50 4.98
C LEU A 13 -38.31 15.02 4.23
N GLU A 14 -38.23 14.91 2.89
CA GLU A 14 -39.36 14.47 2.08
C GLU A 14 -39.71 12.99 2.32
N LEU A 15 -38.71 12.13 2.48
CA LEU A 15 -38.94 10.74 2.85
C LEU A 15 -39.66 10.62 4.19
N VAL A 16 -39.19 11.34 5.22
CA VAL A 16 -39.81 11.38 6.55
C VAL A 16 -41.25 11.88 6.47
N ARG A 17 -41.51 12.96 5.71
CA ARG A 17 -42.85 13.51 5.49
C ARG A 17 -43.78 12.52 4.79
N SER A 18 -43.26 11.73 3.84
CA SER A 18 -44.07 10.75 3.10
C SER A 18 -44.49 9.53 3.95
N ALA A 19 -43.77 9.25 5.04
CA ALA A 19 -43.97 8.13 5.98
C ALA A 19 -44.06 6.71 5.35
N LYS A 20 -43.78 6.55 4.04
CA LYS A 20 -43.91 5.28 3.31
C LYS A 20 -42.55 4.60 3.16
N ASN A 21 -42.49 3.30 3.41
CA ASN A 21 -41.30 2.45 3.20
C ASN A 21 -40.00 2.99 3.83
N LEU A 22 -40.12 3.77 4.92
CA LEU A 22 -38.98 4.41 5.60
C LEU A 22 -37.84 3.43 5.97
N PRO A 23 -38.11 2.22 6.50
CA PRO A 23 -37.04 1.28 6.85
C PRO A 23 -36.18 0.85 5.66
N ARG A 24 -36.71 0.95 4.43
CA ARG A 24 -35.97 0.65 3.19
C ARG A 24 -35.33 1.90 2.59
N LEU A 25 -36.06 3.01 2.54
CA LEU A 25 -35.64 4.20 1.81
C LEU A 25 -34.56 5.00 2.55
N LEU A 26 -34.60 5.05 3.88
CA LEU A 26 -33.57 5.75 4.66
C LEU A 26 -32.18 5.10 4.52
N PRO A 27 -31.99 3.78 4.70
CA PRO A 27 -30.69 3.15 4.46
C PRO A 27 -30.19 3.31 3.02
N ALA A 28 -31.10 3.28 2.03
CA ALA A 28 -30.74 3.51 0.64
C ALA A 28 -30.24 4.95 0.41
N LEU A 29 -30.87 5.96 1.05
CA LEU A 29 -30.42 7.35 1.00
C LEU A 29 -29.05 7.53 1.67
N GLU A 30 -28.83 6.89 2.83
CA GLU A 30 -27.51 6.90 3.50
C GLU A 30 -26.42 6.29 2.63
N LYS A 31 -26.70 5.13 2.01
CA LYS A 31 -25.76 4.50 1.09
C LYS A 31 -25.45 5.43 -0.08
N TRP A 32 -26.47 6.03 -0.71
CA TRP A 32 -26.27 6.98 -1.79
C TRP A 32 -25.41 8.18 -1.36
N LYS A 33 -25.66 8.76 -0.19
CA LYS A 33 -24.84 9.86 0.35
C LYS A 33 -23.40 9.42 0.54
N LYS A 34 -23.18 8.25 1.13
CA LYS A 34 -21.84 7.69 1.35
C LYS A 34 -21.08 7.51 0.03
N GLU A 35 -21.70 6.90 -0.99
CA GLU A 35 -21.06 6.72 -2.31
C GLU A 35 -20.74 8.06 -2.97
N ARG A 36 -21.64 9.05 -2.89
CA ARG A 36 -21.41 10.40 -3.42
C ARG A 36 -20.27 11.11 -2.69
N ASP A 37 -20.20 11.00 -1.37
CA ASP A 37 -19.16 11.60 -0.54
C ASP A 37 -17.80 10.93 -0.85
N LEU A 38 -17.77 9.62 -1.12
CA LEU A 38 -16.56 8.91 -1.58
C LEU A 38 -16.05 9.43 -2.93
N ILE A 39 -16.92 9.61 -3.93
CA ILE A 39 -16.56 10.19 -5.23
C ILE A 39 -15.99 11.61 -5.07
N THR A 40 -16.61 12.40 -4.18
CA THR A 40 -16.16 13.77 -3.88
C THR A 40 -14.78 13.75 -3.20
N LEU A 41 -14.57 12.84 -2.25
CA LEU A 41 -13.30 12.65 -1.56
C LEU A 41 -12.20 12.24 -2.54
N GLU A 42 -12.47 11.29 -3.45
CA GLU A 42 -11.52 10.87 -4.49
C GLU A 42 -11.13 12.03 -5.39
N SER A 43 -12.10 12.83 -5.83
CA SER A 43 -11.85 14.03 -6.63
C SER A 43 -10.94 15.03 -5.90
N ARG A 44 -11.17 15.25 -4.60
CA ARG A 44 -10.32 16.11 -3.77
C ARG A 44 -8.91 15.53 -3.58
N LYS A 45 -8.78 14.22 -3.41
CA LYS A 45 -7.47 13.54 -3.33
C LYS A 45 -6.67 13.75 -4.62
N ILE A 46 -7.31 13.60 -5.78
CA ILE A 46 -6.67 13.83 -7.08
C ILE A 46 -6.21 15.29 -7.20
N GLN A 47 -7.05 16.27 -6.84
CA GLN A 47 -6.68 17.69 -6.85
C GLN A 47 -5.49 17.98 -5.92
N ALA A 48 -5.48 17.43 -4.71
CA ALA A 48 -4.37 17.59 -3.77
C ALA A 48 -3.08 16.97 -4.31
N GLN A 49 -3.16 15.77 -4.91
CA GLN A 49 -2.02 15.11 -5.55
C GLN A 49 -1.45 15.94 -6.71
N GLN A 50 -2.33 16.52 -7.54
CA GLN A 50 -1.93 17.42 -8.62
C GLN A 50 -1.26 18.70 -8.10
N GLY A 51 -1.76 19.26 -6.99
CA GLY A 51 -1.16 20.45 -6.37
C GLY A 51 0.21 20.21 -5.73
N VAL A 52 0.47 19.00 -5.23
CA VAL A 52 1.77 18.61 -4.64
C VAL A 52 2.76 18.13 -5.69
N ALA A 53 2.30 17.68 -6.87
CA ALA A 53 3.17 17.16 -7.92
C ALA A 53 4.33 18.11 -8.31
N PRO A 54 4.14 19.44 -8.46
CA PRO A 54 5.24 20.36 -8.76
C PRO A 54 6.29 20.48 -7.65
N LEU A 55 5.95 20.14 -6.40
CA LEU A 55 6.87 20.17 -5.27
C LEU A 55 7.79 18.93 -5.21
N ARG A 56 7.53 17.93 -6.06
CA ARG A 56 8.32 16.70 -6.08
C ARG A 56 9.69 16.96 -6.70
N LYS A 57 10.71 16.93 -5.86
CA LYS A 57 12.12 16.92 -6.29
C LYS A 57 12.49 15.59 -6.95
N PRO A 58 13.42 15.58 -7.92
CA PRO A 58 13.88 14.37 -8.57
C PRO A 58 14.55 13.44 -7.56
N SER A 59 14.30 12.14 -7.70
CA SER A 59 14.86 11.12 -6.83
C SER A 59 16.37 10.98 -7.03
N ARG A 60 17.09 10.81 -5.92
CA ARG A 60 18.53 10.54 -5.94
C ARG A 60 18.78 9.12 -6.46
N HIS A 61 19.81 8.94 -7.25
CA HIS A 61 20.28 7.62 -7.65
C HIS A 61 20.79 6.81 -6.44
N VAL A 62 20.36 5.54 -6.33
CA VAL A 62 20.79 4.60 -5.29
C VAL A 62 21.19 3.29 -5.97
N PRO A 63 22.51 3.01 -6.14
CA PRO A 63 22.98 1.86 -6.91
C PRO A 63 22.35 0.51 -6.52
N ALA A 64 22.20 0.25 -5.22
CA ALA A 64 21.60 -0.99 -4.72
C ALA A 64 20.13 -1.16 -5.14
N VAL A 65 19.39 -0.06 -5.31
CA VAL A 65 18.01 -0.09 -5.81
C VAL A 65 18.01 -0.40 -7.31
N ASP A 66 18.94 0.19 -8.07
CA ASP A 66 19.05 -0.05 -9.51
C ASP A 66 19.43 -1.51 -9.82
N ASP A 67 20.37 -2.08 -9.06
CA ASP A 67 20.73 -3.49 -9.14
C ASP A 67 19.55 -4.41 -8.79
N TRP A 68 18.81 -4.04 -7.74
CA TRP A 68 17.60 -4.74 -7.35
C TRP A 68 16.54 -4.71 -8.47
N LEU A 69 16.26 -3.54 -9.05
CA LEU A 69 15.35 -3.38 -10.19
C LEU A 69 15.81 -4.18 -11.41
N ALA A 70 17.12 -4.16 -11.71
CA ALA A 70 17.69 -4.93 -12.82
C ALA A 70 17.48 -6.45 -12.63
N SER A 71 17.45 -6.94 -11.39
CA SER A 71 17.21 -8.36 -11.09
C SER A 71 15.85 -8.88 -11.58
N PHE A 72 14.84 -8.01 -11.73
CA PHE A 72 13.51 -8.36 -12.25
C PHE A 72 13.47 -8.55 -13.77
N ARG A 73 14.54 -8.19 -14.50
CA ARG A 73 14.63 -8.45 -15.95
C ARG A 73 14.74 -9.94 -16.25
N ALA A 74 15.44 -10.68 -15.39
CA ALA A 74 15.57 -12.12 -15.49
C ALA A 74 14.39 -12.84 -14.81
N THR A 75 13.89 -13.91 -15.44
CA THR A 75 12.90 -14.80 -14.83
C THR A 75 13.55 -15.59 -13.70
N ARG A 76 12.98 -15.50 -12.49
CA ARG A 76 13.43 -16.23 -11.30
C ARG A 76 12.26 -16.93 -10.61
N MET A 77 12.56 -17.94 -9.78
CA MET A 77 11.54 -18.62 -8.97
C MET A 77 11.03 -17.75 -7.81
N ARG A 78 11.86 -16.83 -7.33
CA ARG A 78 11.62 -15.91 -6.21
C ARG A 78 12.36 -14.60 -6.47
N TYR A 79 11.85 -13.50 -5.94
CA TYR A 79 12.48 -12.18 -6.00
C TYR A 79 12.68 -11.66 -4.59
N LYS A 80 13.78 -10.92 -4.38
CA LYS A 80 14.04 -10.27 -3.11
C LYS A 80 13.14 -9.04 -2.97
N PHE A 81 12.73 -8.71 -1.75
CA PHE A 81 12.10 -7.41 -1.46
C PHE A 81 13.17 -6.37 -1.12
N LEU A 82 12.86 -5.10 -1.34
CA LEU A 82 13.70 -3.97 -0.97
C LEU A 82 13.32 -3.49 0.44
N VAL A 83 14.30 -3.15 1.26
CA VAL A 83 14.10 -2.46 2.54
C VAL A 83 14.76 -1.10 2.47
N LEU A 84 13.97 -0.05 2.64
CA LEU A 84 14.43 1.32 2.84
C LEU A 84 14.33 1.64 4.33
N GLU A 85 15.46 1.61 5.02
CA GLU A 85 15.53 1.96 6.45
C GLU A 85 16.07 3.37 6.62
N GLY A 86 15.35 4.25 7.34
CA GLY A 86 15.89 5.56 7.69
C GLY A 86 14.89 6.35 8.51
N PRO A 87 15.24 7.53 9.06
CA PRO A 87 14.33 8.32 9.87
C PRO A 87 13.12 8.81 9.06
N SER A 88 12.11 9.34 9.75
CA SER A 88 10.97 10.00 9.12
C SER A 88 11.45 11.19 8.26
N CYS A 89 10.65 11.53 7.24
CA CYS A 89 10.90 12.69 6.37
C CYS A 89 12.17 12.65 5.50
N VAL A 90 12.76 11.48 5.23
CA VAL A 90 13.86 11.33 4.24
C VAL A 90 13.38 10.93 2.83
N GLY A 91 12.07 10.86 2.62
CA GLY A 91 11.48 10.68 1.29
C GLY A 91 11.35 9.24 0.83
N LYS A 92 11.36 8.25 1.74
CA LYS A 92 11.23 6.81 1.43
C LYS A 92 9.98 6.50 0.59
N THR A 93 8.83 7.01 1.02
CA THR A 93 7.54 6.83 0.34
C THR A 93 7.54 7.51 -1.05
N GLN A 94 8.04 8.74 -1.12
CA GLN A 94 8.14 9.48 -2.39
C GLN A 94 9.08 8.78 -3.37
N PHE A 95 10.24 8.31 -2.91
CA PHE A 95 11.20 7.58 -3.70
C PHE A 95 10.60 6.27 -4.22
N SER A 96 9.92 5.50 -3.37
CA SER A 96 9.23 4.26 -3.77
C SER A 96 8.15 4.53 -4.82
N SER A 97 7.38 5.61 -4.67
CA SER A 97 6.39 6.06 -5.64
C SER A 97 7.02 6.47 -6.98
N SER A 98 8.27 6.93 -7.00
CA SER A 98 8.96 7.33 -8.23
C SER A 98 9.39 6.15 -9.12
N LEU A 99 9.45 4.93 -8.56
CA LEU A 99 9.90 3.73 -9.27
C LEU A 99 8.87 3.19 -10.29
N SER A 100 7.64 3.69 -10.24
CA SER A 100 6.58 3.30 -11.18
C SER A 100 5.63 4.46 -11.45
N PRO A 101 4.85 4.41 -12.56
CA PRO A 101 3.75 5.33 -12.75
C PRO A 101 2.78 5.31 -11.56
N SER A 102 2.22 6.47 -11.20
CA SER A 102 1.41 6.65 -9.98
C SER A 102 0.23 5.69 -9.86
N ASN A 103 -0.35 5.28 -10.98
CA ASN A 103 -1.48 4.34 -11.04
C ASN A 103 -1.09 2.86 -10.88
N ARG A 104 0.22 2.55 -10.88
CA ARG A 104 0.76 1.18 -10.72
C ARG A 104 1.49 1.01 -9.38
N PHE A 105 1.45 2.04 -8.54
CA PHE A 105 2.01 2.05 -7.19
C PHE A 105 0.89 1.85 -6.16
N LEU A 106 1.06 0.88 -5.26
CA LEU A 106 0.18 0.67 -4.11
C LEU A 106 0.95 0.95 -2.83
N GLU A 107 0.42 1.85 -2.01
CA GLU A 107 0.87 2.07 -0.64
C GLU A 107 -0.04 1.33 0.33
N VAL A 108 0.57 0.59 1.25
CA VAL A 108 -0.09 -0.19 2.29
C VAL A 108 0.48 0.24 3.64
N ASP A 109 -0.36 0.89 4.45
CA ASP A 109 -0.03 1.22 5.83
C ASP A 109 0.08 -0.07 6.66
N CYS A 110 1.27 -0.30 7.21
CA CYS A 110 1.57 -1.44 8.06
C CYS A 110 1.84 -1.05 9.52
N SER A 111 1.51 0.18 9.91
CA SER A 111 1.68 0.65 11.29
C SER A 111 0.82 -0.17 12.26
N GLY A 112 1.49 -0.90 13.16
CA GLY A 112 0.83 -1.70 14.20
C GLY A 112 -0.01 -2.89 13.69
N CYS A 113 0.11 -3.28 12.42
CA CYS A 113 -0.61 -4.40 11.88
C CYS A 113 0.20 -5.70 11.97
N VAL A 114 -0.51 -6.83 12.08
CA VAL A 114 0.11 -8.17 12.12
C VAL A 114 0.27 -8.80 10.73
N GLU A 115 -0.49 -8.29 9.77
CA GLU A 115 -0.52 -8.76 8.38
C GLU A 115 -0.98 -7.58 7.49
N PRO A 116 -0.36 -7.37 6.32
CA PRO A 116 -0.74 -6.27 5.44
C PRO A 116 -2.11 -6.48 4.79
N ASP A 117 -2.90 -5.41 4.66
CA ASP A 117 -4.16 -5.44 3.91
C ASP A 117 -3.92 -5.18 2.41
N LEU A 118 -3.98 -6.24 1.62
CA LEU A 118 -3.83 -6.23 0.17
C LEU A 118 -5.18 -6.36 -0.56
N ARG A 119 -6.33 -6.05 0.06
CA ARG A 119 -7.62 -6.09 -0.66
C ARG A 119 -7.72 -5.08 -1.81
N ARG A 120 -6.94 -4.01 -1.76
CA ARG A 120 -6.84 -3.01 -2.83
C ARG A 120 -5.80 -3.38 -3.90
N TYR A 121 -5.02 -4.43 -3.68
CA TYR A 121 -4.04 -4.91 -4.65
C TYR A 121 -4.74 -5.57 -5.83
N ASP A 122 -4.21 -5.27 -7.00
CA ASP A 122 -4.60 -5.84 -8.29
C ASP A 122 -3.32 -6.25 -9.01
N ALA A 123 -3.20 -7.55 -9.28
CA ALA A 123 -2.03 -8.14 -9.90
C ALA A 123 -1.81 -7.72 -11.36
N LEU A 124 -2.85 -7.26 -12.06
CA LEU A 124 -2.75 -6.78 -13.43
C LEU A 124 -2.40 -5.29 -13.50
N LEU A 125 -2.73 -4.52 -12.46
CA LEU A 125 -2.48 -3.08 -12.40
C LEU A 125 -1.15 -2.72 -11.72
N HIS A 126 -0.96 -3.21 -10.50
CA HIS A 126 0.10 -2.72 -9.62
C HIS A 126 1.41 -3.45 -9.87
N ASP A 127 2.50 -2.71 -10.03
CA ASP A 127 3.85 -3.23 -10.18
C ASP A 127 4.66 -3.12 -8.90
N VAL A 128 4.44 -2.03 -8.16
CA VAL A 128 5.14 -1.69 -6.92
C VAL A 128 4.16 -1.70 -5.77
N ILE A 129 4.56 -2.35 -4.68
CA ILE A 129 3.82 -2.36 -3.42
C ILE A 129 4.77 -1.87 -2.32
N LEU A 130 4.43 -0.74 -1.72
CA LEU A 130 5.11 -0.22 -0.54
C LEU A 130 4.34 -0.65 0.71
N PHE A 131 5.03 -1.38 1.58
CA PHE A 131 4.60 -1.67 2.95
C PHE A 131 5.24 -0.62 3.86
N ASP A 132 4.47 0.42 4.18
CA ASP A 132 4.97 1.56 4.97
C ASP A 132 4.87 1.29 6.47
N GLU A 133 5.88 1.71 7.23
CA GLU A 133 6.04 1.41 8.67
C GLU A 133 5.99 -0.09 9.00
N ALA A 134 6.46 -0.95 8.08
CA ALA A 134 6.49 -2.39 8.29
C ALA A 134 7.69 -2.85 9.16
N THR A 135 7.47 -3.89 9.96
CA THR A 135 8.44 -4.47 10.90
C THR A 135 9.04 -5.77 10.37
N CYS A 136 10.18 -6.18 10.94
CA CYS A 136 10.78 -7.48 10.67
C CYS A 136 9.81 -8.63 11.03
N GLU A 137 9.07 -8.50 12.14
CA GLU A 137 8.10 -9.50 12.58
C GLU A 137 6.98 -9.72 11.57
N LEU A 138 6.41 -8.63 11.03
CA LEU A 138 5.39 -8.71 9.98
C LEU A 138 5.91 -9.46 8.75
N VAL A 139 7.13 -9.15 8.32
CA VAL A 139 7.76 -9.81 7.16
C VAL A 139 7.98 -11.30 7.44
N LEU A 140 8.44 -11.66 8.64
CA LEU A 140 8.67 -13.04 9.06
C LEU A 140 7.36 -13.83 9.21
N ARG A 141 6.27 -13.18 9.61
CA ARG A 141 4.95 -13.81 9.65
C ARG A 141 4.42 -14.08 8.24
N CYS A 142 4.75 -13.21 7.30
CA CYS A 142 4.32 -13.28 5.90
C CYS A 142 5.44 -13.74 4.94
N LYS A 143 6.34 -14.64 5.35
CA LYS A 143 7.51 -15.11 4.56
C LYS A 143 7.17 -15.44 3.10
N LYS A 144 6.05 -16.14 2.85
CA LYS A 144 5.62 -16.55 1.51
C LYS A 144 5.26 -15.35 0.61
N LEU A 145 4.68 -14.29 1.19
CA LEU A 145 4.37 -13.02 0.51
C LEU A 145 5.65 -12.33 0.06
N PHE A 146 6.56 -12.10 1.01
CA PHE A 146 7.79 -11.32 0.76
C PHE A 146 8.82 -12.05 -0.11
N GLN A 147 8.67 -13.35 -0.34
CA GLN A 147 9.48 -14.09 -1.33
C GLN A 147 9.06 -13.88 -2.79
N ALA A 148 7.90 -13.25 -3.04
CA ALA A 148 7.38 -12.96 -4.38
C ALA A 148 7.49 -14.16 -5.35
N SER A 149 7.16 -15.35 -4.84
CA SER A 149 7.27 -16.62 -5.58
C SER A 149 6.11 -16.81 -6.57
N LEU A 150 6.22 -17.83 -7.43
CA LEU A 150 5.15 -18.18 -8.37
C LEU A 150 3.83 -18.57 -7.70
N SER A 151 3.85 -18.93 -6.41
CA SER A 151 2.67 -19.40 -5.69
C SER A 151 1.77 -18.27 -5.20
N THR A 152 0.47 -18.52 -5.23
CA THR A 152 -0.53 -17.70 -4.54
C THR A 152 -0.33 -17.75 -3.02
N VAL A 153 -0.56 -16.61 -2.37
CA VAL A 153 -0.53 -16.44 -0.91
C VAL A 153 -1.95 -16.20 -0.42
N ILE A 154 -2.30 -16.85 0.68
CA ILE A 154 -3.57 -16.63 1.37
C ILE A 154 -3.28 -15.66 2.51
N LEU A 155 -4.03 -14.56 2.57
CA LEU A 155 -4.01 -13.56 3.65
C LEU A 155 -5.36 -13.56 4.36
N ALA A 156 -5.41 -12.93 5.53
CA ALA A 156 -6.52 -12.90 6.46
C ALA A 156 -7.05 -14.29 6.84
N SER A 157 -6.14 -15.27 6.92
CA SER A 157 -6.47 -16.61 7.39
C SER A 157 -6.69 -16.60 8.90
N SER A 158 -7.94 -16.74 9.32
CA SER A 158 -8.34 -16.92 10.72
C SER A 158 -8.99 -18.29 10.90
N GLY A 159 -9.34 -18.66 12.14
CA GLY A 159 -9.93 -19.97 12.45
C GLY A 159 -11.20 -20.32 11.66
N THR A 160 -11.99 -19.32 11.23
CA THR A 160 -13.19 -19.52 10.39
C THR A 160 -12.92 -19.32 8.91
N ASN A 161 -11.77 -18.72 8.55
CA ASN A 161 -11.30 -18.44 7.20
C ASN A 161 -12.27 -17.65 6.28
N CYS A 162 -13.36 -17.09 6.82
CA CYS A 162 -14.44 -16.45 6.06
C CYS A 162 -14.06 -15.10 5.43
N HIS A 163 -12.98 -14.47 5.91
CA HIS A 163 -12.47 -13.21 5.38
C HIS A 163 -11.13 -13.36 4.65
N SER A 164 -10.70 -14.60 4.44
CA SER A 164 -9.45 -14.89 3.73
C SER A 164 -9.57 -14.53 2.26
N TYR A 165 -8.45 -14.09 1.70
CA TYR A 165 -8.35 -13.75 0.30
C TYR A 165 -6.99 -14.15 -0.25
N GLN A 166 -6.95 -14.34 -1.56
CA GLN A 166 -5.78 -14.81 -2.27
C GLN A 166 -5.11 -13.67 -3.01
N VAL A 167 -3.79 -13.59 -2.92
CA VAL A 167 -2.98 -12.64 -3.67
C VAL A 167 -1.86 -13.36 -4.41
N TRP A 168 -1.56 -12.88 -5.61
CA TRP A 168 -0.45 -13.36 -6.42
C TRP A 168 0.50 -12.20 -6.69
N VAL A 169 1.70 -12.24 -6.10
CA VAL A 169 2.69 -11.15 -6.11
C VAL A 169 3.99 -11.53 -6.84
N TYR A 170 3.91 -12.52 -7.74
CA TYR A 170 5.07 -12.97 -8.51
C TYR A 170 5.64 -11.81 -9.33
N ARG A 171 6.97 -11.61 -9.24
CA ARG A 171 7.72 -10.57 -9.95
C ARG A 171 7.26 -9.13 -9.65
N LYS A 172 6.49 -8.91 -8.57
CA LYS A 172 6.15 -7.57 -8.09
C LYS A 172 7.28 -6.98 -7.26
N GLN A 173 7.44 -5.67 -7.35
CA GLN A 173 8.44 -4.89 -6.63
C GLN A 173 7.92 -4.59 -5.23
N LEU A 174 8.26 -5.47 -4.29
CA LEU A 174 7.87 -5.33 -2.88
C LEU A 174 8.91 -4.47 -2.16
N ILE A 175 8.45 -3.38 -1.53
CA ILE A 175 9.30 -2.43 -0.81
C ILE A 175 8.80 -2.32 0.62
N VAL A 176 9.69 -2.45 1.58
CA VAL A 176 9.46 -2.20 3.00
C VAL A 176 10.07 -0.86 3.35
N SER A 177 9.27 0.05 3.90
CA SER A 177 9.76 1.29 4.51
C SER A 177 9.70 1.11 6.03
N SER A 178 10.83 1.38 6.70
CA SER A 178 10.94 1.22 8.15
C SER A 178 11.87 2.27 8.74
N ASN A 179 11.66 2.60 10.01
CA ASN A 179 12.54 3.47 10.79
C ASN A 179 13.45 2.68 11.74
N ARG A 180 13.25 1.37 11.88
CA ARG A 180 13.84 0.55 12.96
C ARG A 180 14.34 -0.83 12.49
N TRP A 181 14.43 -1.06 11.19
CA TRP A 181 14.72 -2.38 10.62
C TRP A 181 15.98 -3.03 11.19
N SER A 182 17.11 -2.33 11.23
CA SER A 182 18.37 -2.84 11.76
C SER A 182 18.30 -3.14 13.25
N LEU A 183 17.59 -2.30 14.01
CA LEU A 183 17.39 -2.50 15.45
C LEU A 183 16.60 -3.79 15.71
N GLU A 184 15.49 -3.97 14.98
CA GLU A 184 14.65 -5.17 15.07
C GLU A 184 15.43 -6.42 14.61
N LEU A 185 16.15 -6.31 13.49
CA LEU A 185 16.95 -7.41 12.94
C LEU A 185 18.01 -7.92 13.93
N ALA A 186 18.60 -7.03 14.74
CA ALA A 186 19.59 -7.38 15.75
C ALA A 186 19.00 -8.19 16.92
N GLN A 187 17.71 -8.01 17.22
CA GLN A 187 17.00 -8.66 18.32
C GLN A 187 16.45 -10.05 17.94
N LEU A 188 16.44 -10.38 16.64
CA LEU A 188 15.92 -11.63 16.14
C LEU A 188 16.85 -12.83 16.38
N SER A 189 16.24 -14.03 16.37
CA SER A 189 16.95 -15.30 16.31
C SER A 189 17.90 -15.33 15.11
N HIS A 190 19.01 -16.09 15.20
CA HIS A 190 19.93 -16.25 14.06
C HIS A 190 19.21 -16.76 12.80
N PRO A 191 18.36 -17.81 12.85
CA PRO A 191 17.66 -18.29 11.65
C PRO A 191 16.73 -17.26 11.00
N ASP A 192 16.02 -16.45 11.79
CA ASP A 192 15.09 -15.46 11.23
C ASP A 192 15.83 -14.28 10.60
N ARG A 193 16.91 -13.82 11.25
CA ARG A 193 17.80 -12.80 10.69
C ARG A 193 18.43 -13.26 9.38
N GLU A 194 18.96 -14.48 9.35
CA GLU A 194 19.54 -15.07 8.14
C GLU A 194 18.52 -15.14 7.00
N TRP A 195 17.29 -15.55 7.31
CA TRP A 195 16.21 -15.57 6.32
C TRP A 195 15.93 -14.17 5.76
N LEU A 196 15.82 -13.14 6.62
CA LEU A 196 15.56 -11.76 6.16
C LEU A 196 16.69 -11.25 5.28
N VAL A 197 17.95 -11.46 5.66
CA VAL A 197 19.12 -11.05 4.87
C VAL A 197 19.16 -11.78 3.52
N ALA A 198 18.85 -13.08 3.50
CA ALA A 198 18.84 -13.87 2.27
C ALA A 198 17.74 -13.42 1.29
N ASN A 199 16.60 -12.92 1.78
CA ASN A 199 15.43 -12.58 0.97
C ASN A 199 15.23 -11.07 0.74
N SER A 200 16.10 -10.21 1.29
CA SER A 200 16.00 -8.75 1.13
C SER A 200 17.24 -8.13 0.46
N VAL A 201 17.04 -6.93 -0.08
CA VAL A 201 18.10 -5.95 -0.34
C VAL A 201 17.89 -4.81 0.64
N HIS A 202 18.83 -4.60 1.55
CA HIS A 202 18.70 -3.60 2.61
C HIS A 202 19.50 -2.34 2.27
N VAL A 203 18.83 -1.19 2.28
CA VAL A 203 19.40 0.14 2.02
C VAL A 203 19.15 1.04 3.23
N ALA A 204 20.24 1.42 3.89
CA ALA A 204 20.23 2.45 4.93
C ALA A 204 20.18 3.85 4.29
N VAL A 205 19.11 4.57 4.55
CA VAL A 205 18.79 5.91 4.07
C VAL A 205 19.18 6.92 5.16
N THR A 206 20.44 7.33 5.13
CA THR A 206 21.02 8.30 6.08
C THR A 206 20.84 9.76 5.66
N SER A 207 20.35 9.99 4.45
CA SER A 207 20.19 11.30 3.83
C SER A 207 18.98 11.30 2.89
N PRO A 208 18.42 12.47 2.56
CA PRO A 208 17.26 12.56 1.69
C PRO A 208 17.42 11.81 0.36
N LEU A 209 16.36 11.13 -0.07
CA LEU A 209 16.31 10.40 -1.34
C LEU A 209 15.89 11.28 -2.53
N TRP A 210 16.01 12.60 -2.37
CA TRP A 210 15.82 13.56 -3.44
C TRP A 210 17.08 14.41 -3.61
N ILE A 211 17.27 14.92 -4.82
CA ILE A 211 18.34 15.88 -5.11
C ILE A 211 17.89 17.23 -4.55
N ALA A 212 18.66 17.79 -3.61
CA ALA A 212 18.47 19.18 -3.18
C ALA A 212 19.02 20.12 -4.25
N ASP A 213 18.40 21.28 -4.41
CA ASP A 213 18.86 22.33 -5.33
C ASP A 213 20.21 22.90 -4.86
#